data_AF-A0ABC8UMK7-F1
#
_entry.id   AF-A0ABC8UMK7-F1
#
_cell.length_a   1.000
_cell.length_b   1.000
_cell.length_c   1.000
_cell.angle_alpha   90.00
_cell.angle_beta   90.00
_cell.angle_gamma   90.00
#
_symmetry.space_group_name_H-M   'P 1'
#
loop_
_entity.id
_entity.type
_entity.pdbx_description
1 polymer ?
#
loop_
_entity_poly.entity_id
_entity_poly.type
_entity_poly.pdbx_seq_one_letter_code
_entity_poly.pdbx_strand_id
1 'polypeptide(L)'
;MALTADVAKHRYNKDLFNALTRGEEDKVIQLCRENPEGPLHVLSLHKDTVLHVATYSKRKDLVLNLLQELPEGQFAKLTHQNDAGNTVLHEAVTSDRTVKVATELLLKAPELLSMHNQNGETALFCAARYGKSKMYEYLDDEMNKSIKDPAELKAFHYRDDKTTILHLSILNEYFSLALLIASKYEYLLNEKDDDGMTALQLLACNPAAFEDRRSTPVSLKRFFYSSQRCCAVPLWESIQKQHRIYEEAVKIAKFLIERDTSWEETESALDSIKPKIHKYSSKNSQDRGVGKGKKAATSTDQTVHQKFAETPLLLATKSGIMEIVEEILTMYPQAVDHVDHNGQNILHRAIKYRQMQVFDLVEKMEIPMRRLTRKIDNNGNSILHCVGKRSQDHEADMRSPALILQEELHLFEVDFYYCYISCAFQYCLLCVILCTCSVWRKSVKDILLSISTLKGRELSSYLGKPMLNYAQTPKNG
;
A
#
# COMPACT_ATOMS: atom_id res chain seq x y z
N MET A 1 -38.37 -1.07 45.00
CA MET A 1 -38.71 -1.90 43.82
C MET A 1 -37.79 -1.65 42.63
N ALA A 2 -37.46 -0.40 42.26
CA ALA A 2 -36.51 -0.13 41.16
C ALA A 2 -35.10 -0.70 41.42
N LEU A 3 -34.50 -0.40 42.58
CA LEU A 3 -33.18 -0.92 43.00
C LEU A 3 -33.08 -2.47 43.00
N THR A 4 -34.17 -3.18 43.31
CA THR A 4 -34.18 -4.64 43.33
C THR A 4 -34.30 -5.25 41.93
N ALA A 5 -34.98 -4.57 41.01
CA ALA A 5 -35.10 -4.99 39.61
C ALA A 5 -33.78 -4.82 38.86
N ASP A 6 -33.05 -3.72 39.09
CA ASP A 6 -31.73 -3.49 38.49
C ASP A 6 -30.69 -4.53 38.95
N VAL A 7 -30.68 -4.88 40.24
CA VAL A 7 -29.76 -5.91 40.76
C VAL A 7 -30.05 -7.29 40.17
N ALA A 8 -31.32 -7.66 39.99
CA ALA A 8 -31.71 -8.92 39.36
C ALA A 8 -31.29 -8.95 37.88
N LYS A 9 -31.51 -7.85 37.14
CA LYS A 9 -31.08 -7.69 35.75
C LYS A 9 -29.56 -7.81 35.60
N HIS A 10 -28.79 -7.15 36.48
CA HIS A 10 -27.33 -7.24 36.47
C HIS A 10 -26.82 -8.66 36.77
N ARG A 11 -27.46 -9.39 37.69
CA ARG A 11 -27.11 -10.79 37.98
C ARG A 11 -27.37 -11.68 36.76
N TYR A 12 -28.55 -11.56 36.16
CA TYR A 12 -28.90 -12.30 34.94
C TYR A 12 -27.92 -12.02 33.80
N ASN A 13 -27.64 -10.74 33.50
CA ASN A 13 -26.68 -10.37 32.46
C ASN A 13 -25.28 -10.93 32.76
N LYS A 14 -24.83 -10.88 34.02
CA LYS A 14 -23.55 -11.47 34.44
C LYS A 14 -23.51 -12.98 34.18
N ASP A 15 -24.55 -13.71 34.55
CA ASP A 15 -24.61 -15.16 34.42
C ASP A 15 -24.65 -15.58 32.94
N LEU A 16 -25.44 -14.88 32.13
CA LEU A 16 -25.55 -15.11 30.68
C LEU A 16 -24.24 -14.79 29.96
N PHE A 17 -23.61 -13.66 30.28
CA PHE A 17 -22.33 -13.27 29.70
C PHE A 17 -21.20 -14.25 30.07
N ASN A 18 -21.18 -14.73 31.32
CA ASN A 18 -20.23 -15.75 31.75
C ASN A 18 -20.45 -17.09 31.02
N ALA A 19 -21.71 -17.51 30.83
CA ALA A 19 -22.04 -18.73 30.11
C ALA A 19 -21.58 -18.66 28.63
N LEU A 20 -21.82 -17.52 27.96
CA LEU A 20 -21.31 -17.25 26.62
C LEU A 20 -19.78 -17.28 26.58
N THR A 21 -19.12 -16.61 27.51
CA THR A 21 -17.64 -16.57 27.56
C THR A 21 -17.04 -17.96 27.75
N ARG A 22 -17.66 -18.79 28.61
CA ARG A 22 -17.17 -20.15 28.93
C ARG A 22 -17.54 -21.23 27.92
N GLY A 23 -18.50 -20.97 27.02
CA GLY A 23 -18.96 -22.01 26.09
C GLY A 23 -19.97 -22.98 26.66
N GLU A 24 -20.71 -22.57 27.70
CA GLU A 24 -21.77 -23.37 28.31
C GLU A 24 -23.06 -23.26 27.45
N GLU A 25 -23.08 -23.87 26.27
CA GLU A 25 -24.15 -23.71 25.25
C GLU A 25 -25.56 -24.00 25.79
N ASP A 26 -25.73 -25.14 26.46
CA ASP A 26 -27.02 -25.55 27.04
C ASP A 26 -27.56 -24.52 28.04
N LYS A 27 -26.65 -23.95 28.85
CA LYS A 27 -27.00 -22.95 29.86
C LYS A 27 -27.38 -21.62 29.23
N VAL A 28 -26.72 -21.22 28.14
CA VAL A 28 -27.11 -20.02 27.37
C VAL A 28 -28.53 -20.19 26.83
N ILE A 29 -28.84 -21.34 26.24
CA ILE A 29 -30.18 -21.62 25.70
C ILE A 29 -31.22 -21.61 26.82
N GLN A 30 -30.94 -22.24 27.96
CA GLN A 30 -31.83 -22.23 29.12
C GLN A 30 -32.12 -20.81 29.61
N LEU A 31 -31.08 -20.00 29.82
CA LEU A 31 -31.22 -18.61 30.26
C LEU A 31 -31.97 -17.74 29.24
N CYS A 32 -31.85 -18.03 27.95
CA CYS A 32 -32.62 -17.33 26.92
C CYS A 32 -34.11 -17.67 27.01
N ARG A 33 -34.48 -18.93 27.28
CA ARG A 33 -35.90 -19.33 27.43
C ARG A 33 -36.58 -18.67 28.63
N GLU A 34 -35.81 -18.30 29.67
CA GLU A 34 -36.33 -17.61 30.86
C GLU A 34 -36.65 -16.12 30.61
N ASN A 35 -36.20 -15.55 29.48
CA ASN A 35 -36.36 -14.13 29.15
C ASN A 35 -37.30 -13.95 27.94
N PRO A 36 -38.33 -13.07 28.02
CA PRO A 36 -39.22 -12.79 26.90
C PRO A 36 -38.53 -12.28 25.62
N GLU A 37 -37.38 -11.62 25.73
CA GLU A 37 -36.57 -11.18 24.60
C GLU A 37 -35.64 -12.28 24.06
N GLY A 38 -35.43 -13.33 24.85
CA GLY A 38 -34.63 -14.50 24.49
C GLY A 38 -33.27 -14.15 23.89
N PRO A 39 -32.93 -14.67 22.70
CA PRO A 39 -31.67 -14.38 22.01
C PRO A 39 -31.48 -12.92 21.56
N LEU A 40 -32.54 -12.11 21.58
CA LEU A 40 -32.52 -10.70 21.19
C LEU A 40 -32.24 -9.77 22.39
N HIS A 41 -32.15 -10.33 23.60
CA HIS A 41 -31.87 -9.56 24.82
C HIS A 41 -30.54 -8.80 24.72
N VAL A 42 -30.58 -7.51 25.05
CA VAL A 42 -29.39 -6.65 25.06
C VAL A 42 -28.53 -6.96 26.29
N LEU A 43 -27.32 -7.45 26.03
CA LEU A 43 -26.42 -8.00 27.04
C LEU A 43 -25.24 -7.08 27.35
N SER A 44 -24.61 -6.52 26.32
CA SER A 44 -23.36 -5.74 26.47
C SER A 44 -23.62 -4.25 26.72
N LEU A 45 -22.57 -3.57 27.19
CA LEU A 45 -22.55 -2.10 27.31
C LEU A 45 -22.68 -1.41 25.94
N HIS A 46 -22.24 -2.07 24.87
CA HIS A 46 -22.28 -1.57 23.49
C HIS A 46 -23.58 -1.92 22.77
N LYS A 47 -24.64 -2.28 23.53
CA LYS A 47 -25.93 -2.72 23.02
C LYS A 47 -25.87 -3.99 22.15
N ASP A 48 -24.88 -4.85 22.34
CA ASP A 48 -24.85 -6.16 21.69
C ASP A 48 -25.92 -7.06 22.31
N THR A 49 -26.70 -7.70 21.45
CA THR A 49 -27.61 -8.77 21.88
C THR A 49 -26.86 -10.06 22.15
N VAL A 50 -27.52 -11.04 22.78
CA VAL A 50 -26.98 -12.40 22.93
C VAL A 50 -26.52 -12.97 21.59
N LEU A 51 -27.30 -12.77 20.52
CA LEU A 51 -26.94 -13.19 19.16
C LEU A 51 -25.67 -12.51 18.63
N HIS A 52 -25.47 -11.22 18.85
CA HIS A 52 -24.23 -10.53 18.45
C HIS A 52 -23.01 -11.19 19.11
N VAL A 53 -23.05 -11.36 20.43
CA VAL A 53 -21.94 -11.94 21.21
C VAL A 53 -21.68 -13.41 20.82
N ALA A 54 -22.73 -14.21 20.65
CA ALA A 54 -22.62 -15.60 20.23
C ALA A 54 -22.03 -15.74 18.81
N THR A 55 -22.45 -14.85 17.90
CA THR A 55 -21.98 -14.81 16.51
C THR A 55 -20.52 -14.39 16.43
N TYR A 56 -20.14 -13.33 17.16
CA TYR A 56 -18.75 -12.89 17.27
C TYR A 56 -17.83 -13.98 17.84
N SER A 57 -18.36 -14.80 18.76
CA SER A 57 -17.64 -15.96 19.32
C SER A 57 -17.44 -17.11 18.31
N LYS A 58 -17.93 -16.98 17.07
CA LYS A 58 -17.78 -17.94 15.95
C LYS A 58 -18.32 -19.34 16.25
N ARG A 59 -19.29 -19.45 17.17
CA ARG A 59 -19.95 -20.72 17.52
C ARG A 59 -21.18 -20.93 16.68
N LYS A 60 -20.97 -21.42 15.46
CA LYS A 60 -22.04 -21.59 14.47
C LYS A 60 -23.24 -22.39 15.02
N ASP A 61 -22.99 -23.46 15.77
CA ASP A 61 -24.03 -24.40 16.20
C ASP A 61 -24.91 -23.78 17.30
N LEU A 62 -24.28 -23.11 18.28
CA LEU A 62 -24.98 -22.29 19.27
C LEU A 62 -25.86 -21.22 18.61
N VAL A 63 -25.33 -20.48 17.63
CA VAL A 63 -26.10 -19.42 16.96
C VAL A 63 -27.29 -20.01 16.20
N LEU A 64 -27.12 -21.12 15.48
CA LEU A 64 -28.23 -21.78 14.78
C LEU A 64 -29.32 -22.25 15.76
N ASN A 65 -28.93 -22.81 16.91
CA ASN A 65 -29.88 -23.20 17.96
C ASN A 65 -30.61 -21.98 18.53
N LEU A 66 -29.90 -20.88 18.80
CA LEU A 66 -30.51 -19.63 19.26
C LEU A 66 -31.47 -19.03 18.22
N LEU A 67 -31.18 -19.13 16.93
CA LEU A 67 -32.08 -18.68 15.85
C LEU A 67 -33.37 -19.51 15.75
N GLN A 68 -33.35 -20.77 16.20
CA GLN A 68 -34.54 -21.62 16.29
C GLN A 68 -35.42 -21.26 17.50
N GLU A 69 -34.81 -20.76 18.57
CA GLU A 69 -35.49 -20.34 19.82
C GLU A 69 -35.98 -18.87 19.76
N LEU A 70 -35.96 -18.23 18.59
CA LEU A 70 -36.46 -16.87 18.43
C LEU A 70 -37.98 -16.80 18.67
N PRO A 71 -38.46 -15.82 19.46
CA PRO A 71 -39.90 -15.64 19.68
C PRO A 71 -40.64 -15.36 18.37
N GLU A 72 -41.76 -16.05 18.13
CA GLU A 72 -42.59 -15.83 16.94
C GLU A 72 -43.03 -14.36 16.82
N GLY A 73 -42.91 -13.79 15.62
CA GLY A 73 -43.31 -12.40 15.33
C GLY A 73 -42.31 -11.32 15.76
N GLN A 74 -41.15 -11.67 16.34
CA GLN A 74 -40.10 -10.71 16.70
C GLN A 74 -38.95 -10.60 15.69
N PHE A 75 -39.11 -11.12 14.46
CA PHE A 75 -38.07 -11.05 13.42
C PHE A 75 -37.66 -9.62 13.08
N ALA A 76 -38.59 -8.67 13.17
CA ALA A 76 -38.29 -7.25 13.00
C ALA A 76 -37.26 -6.72 14.01
N LYS A 77 -37.02 -7.40 15.14
CA LYS A 77 -35.97 -7.04 16.11
C LYS A 77 -34.59 -7.59 15.74
N LEU A 78 -34.48 -8.48 14.74
CA LEU A 78 -33.18 -8.92 14.22
C LEU A 78 -32.40 -7.78 13.56
N THR A 79 -33.11 -6.73 13.14
CA THR A 79 -32.54 -5.47 12.62
C THR A 79 -31.95 -4.58 13.72
N HIS A 80 -31.98 -5.00 14.99
CA HIS A 80 -31.33 -4.26 16.06
C HIS A 80 -29.84 -4.04 15.76
N GLN A 81 -29.42 -2.79 15.84
CA GLN A 81 -28.04 -2.37 15.66
C GLN A 81 -27.39 -2.08 17.01
N ASN A 82 -26.15 -2.54 17.18
CA ASN A 82 -25.34 -2.20 18.34
C ASN A 82 -24.84 -0.73 18.27
N ASP A 83 -24.05 -0.30 19.24
CA ASP A 83 -23.51 1.07 19.30
C ASP A 83 -22.56 1.43 18.16
N ALA A 84 -22.10 0.46 17.36
CA ALA A 84 -21.33 0.69 16.13
C ALA A 84 -22.20 0.66 14.86
N GLY A 85 -23.51 0.47 15.00
CA GLY A 85 -24.42 0.27 13.86
C GLY A 85 -24.39 -1.15 13.29
N ASN A 86 -23.64 -2.08 13.87
CA ASN A 86 -23.58 -3.45 13.35
C ASN A 86 -24.86 -4.20 13.69
N THR A 87 -25.38 -4.94 12.72
CA THR A 87 -26.40 -5.97 12.92
C THR A 87 -25.74 -7.32 13.20
N VAL A 88 -26.54 -8.33 13.57
CA VAL A 88 -26.03 -9.70 13.74
C VAL A 88 -25.37 -10.23 12.45
N LEU A 89 -25.84 -9.80 11.27
CA LEU A 89 -25.24 -10.17 10.00
C LEU A 89 -23.82 -9.58 9.83
N HIS A 90 -23.58 -8.33 10.26
CA HIS A 90 -22.25 -7.72 10.24
C HIS A 90 -21.24 -8.49 11.10
N GLU A 91 -21.69 -9.06 12.22
CA GLU A 91 -20.85 -9.92 13.06
C GLU A 91 -20.64 -11.31 12.43
N ALA A 92 -21.66 -11.84 11.75
CA ALA A 92 -21.62 -13.14 11.09
C ALA A 92 -20.61 -13.19 9.94
N VAL A 93 -20.41 -12.09 9.24
CA VAL A 93 -19.50 -12.05 8.07
C VAL A 93 -18.02 -12.05 8.43
N THR A 94 -17.67 -11.97 9.71
CA THR A 94 -16.27 -12.01 10.19
C THR A 94 -15.61 -13.39 10.02
N SER A 95 -16.31 -14.40 9.50
CA SER A 95 -15.84 -15.78 9.36
C SER A 95 -16.53 -16.52 8.19
N ASP A 96 -15.77 -17.29 7.40
CA ASP A 96 -16.36 -18.15 6.35
C ASP A 96 -17.09 -19.37 6.93
N ARG A 97 -16.89 -19.69 8.21
CA ARG A 97 -17.55 -20.84 8.86
C ARG A 97 -19.01 -20.57 9.21
N THR A 98 -19.41 -19.30 9.21
CA THR A 98 -20.74 -18.81 9.60
C THR A 98 -21.64 -18.51 8.39
N VAL A 99 -21.28 -18.95 7.17
CA VAL A 99 -22.13 -18.80 5.97
C VAL A 99 -23.54 -19.35 6.22
N LYS A 100 -23.66 -20.51 6.88
CA LYS A 100 -24.97 -21.09 7.23
C LYS A 100 -25.78 -20.19 8.17
N VAL A 101 -25.11 -19.50 9.11
CA VAL A 101 -25.76 -18.53 10.00
C VAL A 101 -26.27 -17.34 9.20
N ALA A 102 -25.45 -16.82 8.27
CA ALA A 102 -25.87 -15.74 7.38
C ALA A 102 -27.09 -16.16 6.52
N THR A 103 -27.12 -17.40 6.04
CA THR A 103 -28.28 -17.94 5.32
C THR A 103 -29.55 -17.95 6.15
N GLU A 104 -29.50 -18.50 7.37
CA GLU A 104 -30.67 -18.51 8.26
C GLU A 104 -31.13 -17.10 8.66
N LEU A 105 -30.18 -16.17 8.85
CA LEU A 105 -30.49 -14.76 9.13
C LEU A 105 -31.23 -14.10 7.97
N LEU A 106 -30.73 -14.24 6.74
CA LEU A 106 -31.34 -13.64 5.54
C LEU A 106 -32.67 -14.29 5.17
N LEU A 107 -32.86 -15.58 5.47
CA LEU A 107 -34.16 -16.25 5.31
C LEU A 107 -35.23 -15.68 6.24
N LYS A 108 -34.84 -15.24 7.45
CA LYS A 108 -35.76 -14.68 8.46
C LYS A 108 -35.96 -13.17 8.32
N ALA A 109 -34.91 -12.44 7.94
CA ALA A 109 -34.86 -10.99 7.86
C ALA A 109 -34.01 -10.54 6.65
N PRO A 110 -34.58 -10.55 5.43
CA PRO A 110 -33.85 -10.19 4.21
C PRO A 110 -33.39 -8.73 4.19
N GLU A 111 -34.04 -7.84 4.93
CA GLU A 111 -33.66 -6.44 5.08
C GLU A 111 -32.26 -6.23 5.65
N LEU A 112 -31.71 -7.22 6.37
CA LEU A 112 -30.35 -7.16 6.91
C LEU A 112 -29.27 -6.98 5.83
N LEU A 113 -29.55 -7.40 4.60
CA LEU A 113 -28.61 -7.33 3.48
C LEU A 113 -28.26 -5.87 3.13
N SER A 114 -29.24 -4.97 3.16
CA SER A 114 -29.12 -3.56 2.76
C SER A 114 -28.88 -2.61 3.94
N MET A 115 -28.73 -3.12 5.16
CA MET A 115 -28.43 -2.30 6.33
C MET A 115 -26.95 -1.89 6.36
N HIS A 116 -26.70 -0.66 6.82
CA HIS A 116 -25.37 -0.08 6.93
C HIS A 116 -25.01 0.15 8.40
N ASN A 117 -23.75 -0.08 8.76
CA ASN A 117 -23.23 0.33 10.06
C ASN A 117 -22.89 1.84 10.11
N GLN A 118 -22.32 2.32 11.21
CA GLN A 118 -21.98 3.75 11.36
C GLN A 118 -20.91 4.24 10.39
N ASN A 119 -20.14 3.34 9.78
CA ASN A 119 -19.16 3.67 8.77
C ASN A 119 -19.77 3.66 7.35
N GLY A 120 -21.06 3.35 7.20
CA GLY A 120 -21.69 3.16 5.88
C GLY A 120 -21.41 1.80 5.24
N GLU A 121 -20.91 0.81 6.00
CA GLU A 121 -20.57 -0.50 5.45
C GLU A 121 -21.79 -1.43 5.49
N THR A 122 -22.06 -2.13 4.39
CA THR A 122 -23.00 -3.26 4.35
C THR A 122 -22.33 -4.55 4.85
N ALA A 123 -23.11 -5.62 5.02
CA ALA A 123 -22.59 -6.95 5.30
C ALA A 123 -21.62 -7.46 4.20
N LEU A 124 -21.94 -7.19 2.92
CA LEU A 124 -21.08 -7.53 1.79
C LEU A 124 -19.74 -6.79 1.88
N PHE A 125 -19.80 -5.49 2.18
CA PHE A 125 -18.63 -4.64 2.33
C PHE A 125 -17.73 -5.12 3.48
N CYS A 126 -18.33 -5.47 4.62
CA CYS A 126 -17.60 -6.08 5.75
C CYS A 126 -16.94 -7.41 5.37
N ALA A 127 -17.60 -8.26 4.58
CA ALA A 127 -17.02 -9.53 4.12
C ALA A 127 -15.76 -9.30 3.27
N ALA A 128 -15.77 -8.29 2.39
CA ALA A 128 -14.60 -7.86 1.64
C ALA A 128 -13.50 -7.32 2.56
N ARG A 129 -13.85 -6.43 3.50
CA ARG A 129 -12.93 -5.86 4.50
C ARG A 129 -12.22 -6.91 5.35
N TYR A 130 -12.88 -8.02 5.66
CA TYR A 130 -12.28 -9.12 6.42
C TYR A 130 -11.68 -10.24 5.56
N GLY A 131 -11.72 -10.12 4.22
CA GLY A 131 -11.15 -11.11 3.31
C GLY A 131 -11.84 -12.48 3.40
N LYS A 132 -13.15 -12.49 3.62
CA LYS A 132 -13.94 -13.71 3.80
C LYS A 132 -14.56 -14.10 2.47
N SER A 133 -13.76 -14.70 1.59
CA SER A 133 -14.14 -14.94 0.19
C SER A 133 -15.42 -15.77 0.05
N LYS A 134 -15.60 -16.84 0.83
CA LYS A 134 -16.80 -17.68 0.74
C LYS A 134 -18.05 -16.94 1.21
N MET A 135 -17.90 -16.15 2.26
CA MET A 135 -18.99 -15.29 2.74
C MET A 135 -19.31 -14.18 1.73
N TYR A 136 -18.28 -13.57 1.15
CA TYR A 136 -18.42 -12.55 0.12
C TYR A 136 -19.19 -13.10 -1.08
N GLU A 137 -18.75 -14.21 -1.66
CA GLU A 137 -19.42 -14.86 -2.80
C GLU A 137 -20.89 -15.18 -2.49
N TYR A 138 -21.17 -15.70 -1.28
CA TYR A 138 -22.53 -15.96 -0.85
C TYR A 138 -23.41 -14.70 -0.81
N LEU A 139 -22.93 -13.63 -0.16
CA LEU A 139 -23.69 -12.37 -0.06
C LEU A 139 -23.83 -11.67 -1.40
N ASP A 140 -22.79 -11.75 -2.23
CA ASP A 140 -22.78 -11.21 -3.57
C ASP A 140 -23.82 -11.90 -4.45
N ASP A 141 -23.95 -13.23 -4.34
CA ASP A 141 -25.01 -13.99 -5.00
C ASP A 141 -26.41 -13.63 -4.46
N GLU A 142 -26.60 -13.49 -3.14
CA GLU A 142 -27.89 -13.08 -2.56
C GLU A 142 -28.30 -11.66 -2.96
N MET A 143 -27.33 -10.74 -3.04
CA MET A 143 -27.54 -9.38 -3.54
C MET A 143 -27.98 -9.39 -5.00
N ASN A 144 -27.26 -10.11 -5.87
CA ASN A 144 -27.58 -10.24 -7.29
C ASN A 144 -28.94 -10.92 -7.55
N LYS A 145 -29.42 -11.78 -6.64
CA LYS A 145 -30.76 -12.37 -6.71
C LYS A 145 -31.86 -11.39 -6.30
N SER A 146 -31.60 -10.59 -5.27
CA SER A 146 -32.60 -9.73 -4.63
C SER A 146 -32.79 -8.40 -5.35
N ILE A 147 -31.71 -7.86 -5.95
CA ILE A 147 -31.66 -6.51 -6.51
C ILE A 147 -31.52 -6.59 -8.03
N LYS A 148 -32.40 -5.91 -8.73
CA LYS A 148 -32.40 -5.87 -10.22
C LYS A 148 -31.88 -4.55 -10.78
N ASP A 149 -31.93 -3.47 -10.01
CA ASP A 149 -31.45 -2.16 -10.46
C ASP A 149 -29.92 -2.10 -10.35
N PRO A 150 -29.19 -1.86 -11.46
CA PRO A 150 -27.75 -1.69 -11.43
C PRO A 150 -27.29 -0.52 -10.54
N ALA A 151 -28.10 0.53 -10.38
CA ALA A 151 -27.73 1.67 -9.53
C ALA A 151 -27.76 1.30 -8.04
N GLU A 152 -28.80 0.59 -7.60
CA GLU A 152 -28.88 0.04 -6.25
C GLU A 152 -27.76 -0.97 -5.98
N LEU A 153 -27.46 -1.85 -6.94
CA LEU A 153 -26.37 -2.83 -6.81
C LEU A 153 -25.01 -2.16 -6.62
N LYS A 154 -24.76 -1.07 -7.36
CA LYS A 154 -23.54 -0.28 -7.21
C LYS A 154 -23.38 0.23 -5.78
N ALA A 155 -24.45 0.67 -5.12
CA ALA A 155 -24.39 1.24 -3.77
C ALA A 155 -23.78 0.28 -2.74
N PHE A 156 -23.94 -1.04 -2.89
CA PHE A 156 -23.39 -2.05 -1.98
C PHE A 156 -21.86 -2.14 -2.01
N HIS A 157 -21.24 -1.62 -3.07
CA HIS A 157 -19.80 -1.68 -3.27
C HIS A 157 -19.06 -0.45 -2.74
N TYR A 158 -19.78 0.57 -2.28
CA TYR A 158 -19.21 1.81 -1.74
C TYR A 158 -19.53 1.96 -0.26
N ARG A 159 -18.63 2.69 0.40
CA ARG A 159 -18.82 3.25 1.73
C ARG A 159 -19.16 4.75 1.62
N ASP A 160 -19.58 5.36 2.72
CA ASP A 160 -19.91 6.79 2.81
C ASP A 160 -18.78 7.72 2.35
N ASP A 161 -17.52 7.32 2.49
CA ASP A 161 -16.33 8.05 2.05
C ASP A 161 -15.85 7.69 0.63
N LYS A 162 -16.73 7.08 -0.18
CA LYS A 162 -16.43 6.61 -1.55
C LYS A 162 -15.40 5.49 -1.63
N THR A 163 -14.89 4.97 -0.51
CA THR A 163 -14.03 3.79 -0.54
C THR A 163 -14.80 2.61 -1.12
N THR A 164 -14.22 1.92 -2.10
CA THR A 164 -14.83 0.73 -2.69
C THR A 164 -14.42 -0.55 -1.97
N ILE A 165 -15.19 -1.63 -2.14
CA ILE A 165 -14.79 -2.97 -1.70
C ILE A 165 -13.46 -3.43 -2.31
N LEU A 166 -13.11 -2.94 -3.50
CA LEU A 166 -11.84 -3.23 -4.17
C LEU A 166 -10.68 -2.53 -3.46
N HIS A 167 -10.83 -1.24 -3.13
CA HIS A 167 -9.83 -0.48 -2.36
C HIS A 167 -9.49 -1.18 -1.04
N LEU A 168 -10.49 -1.57 -0.26
CA LEU A 168 -10.24 -2.26 1.01
C LEU A 168 -9.64 -3.65 0.85
N SER A 169 -10.02 -4.39 -0.19
CA SER A 169 -9.45 -5.72 -0.43
C SER A 169 -7.97 -5.64 -0.76
N ILE A 170 -7.52 -4.59 -1.45
CA ILE A 170 -6.11 -4.32 -1.75
C ILE A 170 -5.37 -3.84 -0.49
N LEU A 171 -5.93 -2.87 0.24
CA LEU A 171 -5.31 -2.31 1.45
C LEU A 171 -5.09 -3.37 2.54
N ASN A 172 -5.98 -4.35 2.65
CA ASN A 172 -5.86 -5.46 3.61
C ASN A 172 -5.15 -6.70 3.03
N GLU A 173 -4.55 -6.59 1.83
CA GLU A 173 -3.77 -7.65 1.16
C GLU A 173 -4.56 -8.94 0.87
N TYR A 174 -5.88 -8.83 0.68
CA TYR A 174 -6.74 -9.91 0.23
C TYR A 174 -6.76 -10.00 -1.29
N PHE A 175 -5.59 -10.13 -1.91
CA PHE A 175 -5.39 -10.03 -3.36
C PHE A 175 -6.19 -11.05 -4.17
N SER A 176 -6.33 -12.30 -3.69
CA SER A 176 -7.24 -13.27 -4.31
C SER A 176 -8.70 -12.77 -4.40
N LEU A 177 -9.21 -12.14 -3.33
CA LEU A 177 -10.57 -11.59 -3.31
C LEU A 177 -10.64 -10.30 -4.14
N ALA A 178 -9.62 -9.45 -4.08
CA ALA A 178 -9.52 -8.25 -4.91
C ALA A 178 -9.58 -8.60 -6.40
N LEU A 179 -8.90 -9.67 -6.83
CA LEU A 179 -8.94 -10.16 -8.21
C LEU A 179 -10.33 -10.65 -8.61
N LEU A 180 -11.02 -11.38 -7.72
CA LEU A 180 -12.40 -11.78 -7.95
C LEU A 180 -13.31 -10.55 -8.16
N ILE A 181 -13.23 -9.58 -7.24
CA ILE A 181 -14.02 -8.34 -7.30
C ILE A 181 -13.72 -7.55 -8.58
N ALA A 182 -12.44 -7.33 -8.88
CA ALA A 182 -11.98 -6.59 -10.05
C ALA A 182 -12.44 -7.24 -11.37
N SER A 183 -12.45 -8.58 -11.42
CA SER A 183 -12.93 -9.33 -12.59
C SER A 183 -14.44 -9.28 -12.78
N LYS A 184 -15.22 -9.20 -11.69
CA LYS A 184 -16.69 -9.20 -11.74
C LYS A 184 -17.25 -7.80 -11.94
N TYR A 185 -16.62 -6.78 -11.37
CA TYR A 185 -17.11 -5.41 -11.31
C TYR A 185 -16.10 -4.42 -11.90
N GLU A 186 -15.94 -4.46 -13.23
CA GLU A 186 -14.96 -3.64 -13.96
C GLU A 186 -15.14 -2.12 -13.75
N TYR A 187 -16.35 -1.65 -13.44
CA TYR A 187 -16.57 -0.24 -13.15
C TYR A 187 -15.85 0.25 -11.88
N LEU A 188 -15.44 -0.65 -10.97
CA LEU A 188 -14.70 -0.28 -9.75
C LEU A 188 -13.23 0.06 -10.00
N LEU A 189 -12.68 -0.29 -11.17
CA LEU A 189 -11.24 -0.20 -11.45
C LEU A 189 -10.73 1.25 -11.45
N ASN A 190 -11.56 2.16 -11.97
CA ASN A 190 -11.24 3.58 -12.13
C ASN A 190 -11.88 4.47 -11.06
N GLU A 191 -12.57 3.88 -10.09
CA GLU A 191 -13.15 4.62 -8.96
C GLU A 191 -12.04 5.17 -8.08
N LYS A 192 -12.30 6.35 -7.51
CA LYS A 192 -11.36 7.05 -6.62
C LYS A 192 -11.93 7.10 -5.23
N ASP A 193 -11.13 6.74 -4.23
CA ASP A 193 -11.48 6.90 -2.82
C ASP A 193 -11.48 8.38 -2.40
N ASP A 194 -11.67 8.63 -1.10
CA ASP A 194 -11.67 10.00 -0.53
C ASP A 194 -10.33 10.72 -0.73
N ASP A 195 -9.22 9.98 -0.75
CA ASP A 195 -7.87 10.51 -1.04
C ASP A 195 -7.63 10.73 -2.55
N GLY A 196 -8.60 10.38 -3.40
CA GLY A 196 -8.53 10.53 -4.85
C GLY A 196 -7.75 9.41 -5.55
N MET A 197 -7.48 8.30 -4.85
CA MET A 197 -6.65 7.20 -5.31
C MET A 197 -7.50 6.04 -5.87
N THR A 198 -7.02 5.43 -6.95
CA THR A 198 -7.56 4.18 -7.50
C THR A 198 -6.97 2.96 -6.82
N ALA A 199 -7.60 1.82 -7.02
CA ALA A 199 -7.12 0.50 -6.62
C ALA A 199 -5.65 0.23 -7.01
N LEU A 200 -5.26 0.58 -8.24
CA LEU A 200 -3.90 0.40 -8.72
C LEU A 200 -2.91 1.36 -8.04
N GLN A 201 -3.32 2.60 -7.79
CA GLN A 201 -2.49 3.58 -7.07
C GLN A 201 -2.26 3.16 -5.61
N LEU A 202 -3.29 2.60 -4.94
CA LEU A 202 -3.15 2.04 -3.59
C LEU A 202 -2.20 0.84 -3.57
N LEU A 203 -2.31 -0.06 -4.55
CA LEU A 203 -1.39 -1.20 -4.69
C LEU A 203 0.06 -0.75 -4.91
N ALA A 204 0.26 0.29 -5.72
CA ALA A 204 1.57 0.91 -5.95
C ALA A 204 2.17 1.59 -4.71
N CYS A 205 1.39 1.79 -3.65
CA CYS A 205 1.84 2.31 -2.36
C CYS A 205 2.17 1.21 -1.33
N ASN A 206 2.01 -0.08 -1.68
CA ASN A 206 2.30 -1.20 -0.77
C ASN A 206 3.55 -1.99 -1.20
N PRO A 207 4.78 -1.53 -0.88
CA PRO A 207 6.00 -2.26 -1.23
C PRO A 207 6.14 -3.60 -0.50
N ALA A 208 5.55 -3.74 0.70
CA ALA A 208 5.63 -4.96 1.49
C ALA A 208 5.02 -6.17 0.77
N ALA A 209 3.94 -5.95 0.01
CA ALA A 209 3.32 -6.99 -0.82
C ALA A 209 4.25 -7.53 -1.92
N PHE A 210 5.24 -6.74 -2.36
CA PHE A 210 6.18 -7.07 -3.44
C PHE A 210 7.56 -7.49 -2.94
N GLU A 211 7.78 -7.63 -1.63
CA GLU A 211 9.03 -8.17 -1.09
C GLU A 211 9.14 -9.70 -1.26
N ASP A 212 9.79 -10.19 -2.33
CA ASP A 212 10.13 -11.61 -2.42
C ASP A 212 11.32 -11.98 -1.53
N ARG A 213 11.01 -12.45 -0.31
CA ARG A 213 12.00 -12.94 0.67
C ARG A 213 12.84 -14.13 0.17
N ARG A 214 12.46 -14.79 -0.92
CA ARG A 214 13.26 -15.86 -1.54
C ARG A 214 14.44 -15.33 -2.36
N SER A 215 14.47 -14.03 -2.67
CA SER A 215 15.61 -13.37 -3.32
C SER A 215 16.81 -13.15 -2.37
N THR A 216 16.68 -13.56 -1.10
CA THR A 216 17.82 -13.57 -0.16
C THR A 216 18.98 -14.43 -0.71
N PRO A 217 20.23 -13.95 -0.58
CA PRO A 217 21.40 -14.56 -1.21
C PRO A 217 21.55 -16.04 -0.84
N VAL A 218 21.95 -16.85 -1.83
CA VAL A 218 22.11 -18.31 -1.80
C VAL A 218 22.84 -18.83 -0.55
N SER A 219 23.73 -18.01 0.02
CA SER A 219 24.47 -18.28 1.26
C SER A 219 23.57 -18.56 2.48
N LEU A 220 22.42 -17.89 2.60
CA LEU A 220 21.47 -18.13 3.68
C LEU A 220 20.56 -19.34 3.40
N LYS A 221 20.20 -19.59 2.13
CA LYS A 221 19.46 -20.80 1.73
C LYS A 221 20.21 -22.06 2.15
N ARG A 222 21.54 -22.10 1.99
CA ARG A 222 22.37 -23.25 2.35
C ARG A 222 22.40 -23.55 3.86
N PHE A 223 22.21 -22.53 4.70
CA PHE A 223 22.12 -22.65 6.16
C PHE A 223 20.80 -23.28 6.61
N PHE A 224 19.71 -23.03 5.88
CA PHE A 224 18.39 -23.60 6.17
C PHE A 224 18.26 -25.06 5.71
N TYR A 225 18.90 -25.46 4.61
CA TYR A 225 18.81 -26.84 4.10
C TYR A 225 19.76 -27.85 4.76
N SER A 226 20.80 -27.40 5.47
CA SER A 226 21.76 -28.31 6.14
C SER A 226 21.32 -28.77 7.53
N SER A 227 20.24 -28.20 8.06
CA SER A 227 19.76 -28.43 9.43
C SER A 227 18.47 -29.26 9.44
N GLN A 228 18.45 -30.41 8.75
CA GLN A 228 17.42 -31.43 8.95
C GLN A 228 17.63 -32.13 10.31
N ARG A 229 17.33 -31.42 11.39
CA ARG A 229 17.01 -31.98 12.70
C ARG A 229 16.47 -30.85 13.59
N CYS A 230 15.15 -30.79 13.63
CA CYS A 230 14.33 -30.19 14.67
C CYS A 230 14.47 -28.65 14.84
N CYS A 231 13.37 -27.92 14.60
CA CYS A 231 13.13 -26.49 14.95
C CYS A 231 13.17 -25.42 13.82
N ALA A 232 12.61 -25.68 12.62
CA ALA A 232 12.47 -24.65 11.57
C ALA A 232 11.11 -24.64 10.82
N VAL A 233 10.00 -24.85 11.53
CA VAL A 233 8.65 -24.86 10.91
C VAL A 233 8.04 -23.45 10.74
N PRO A 234 8.12 -22.51 11.72
CA PRO A 234 7.40 -21.22 11.61
C PRO A 234 7.97 -20.25 10.55
N LEU A 235 9.30 -20.26 10.35
CA LEU A 235 9.95 -19.35 9.43
C LEU A 235 9.67 -19.72 7.97
N TRP A 236 9.67 -21.03 7.65
CA TRP A 236 9.38 -21.51 6.30
C TRP A 236 7.91 -21.27 5.92
N GLU A 237 6.98 -21.51 6.84
CA GLU A 237 5.56 -21.17 6.65
C GLU A 237 5.35 -19.68 6.40
N SER A 238 6.09 -18.82 7.12
CA SER A 238 6.05 -17.36 6.91
C SER A 238 6.60 -16.95 5.54
N ILE A 239 7.71 -17.56 5.09
CA ILE A 239 8.28 -17.32 3.75
C ILE A 239 7.33 -17.80 2.65
N GLN A 240 6.72 -18.97 2.84
CA GLN A 240 5.73 -19.51 1.90
C GLN A 240 4.50 -18.61 1.82
N LYS A 241 3.99 -18.14 2.96
CA LYS A 241 2.87 -17.20 3.02
C LYS A 241 3.20 -15.90 2.29
N GLN A 242 4.37 -15.30 2.58
CA GLN A 242 4.79 -14.06 1.92
C GLN A 242 4.90 -14.24 0.41
N HIS A 243 5.44 -15.36 -0.05
CA HIS A 243 5.53 -15.61 -1.49
C HIS A 243 4.15 -15.78 -2.15
N ARG A 244 3.17 -16.37 -1.46
CA ARG A 244 1.80 -16.43 -2.00
C ARG A 244 1.22 -15.04 -2.14
N ILE A 245 1.40 -14.19 -1.13
CA ILE A 245 0.97 -12.79 -1.16
C ILE A 245 1.62 -12.08 -2.36
N TYR A 246 2.94 -12.24 -2.55
CA TYR A 246 3.67 -11.71 -3.70
C TYR A 246 3.08 -12.20 -5.05
N GLU A 247 2.88 -13.50 -5.23
CA GLU A 247 2.31 -14.04 -6.46
C GLU A 247 0.90 -13.52 -6.74
N GLU A 248 0.09 -13.34 -5.70
CA GLU A 248 -1.26 -12.77 -5.82
C GLU A 248 -1.21 -11.26 -6.10
N ALA A 249 -0.31 -10.52 -5.46
CA ALA A 249 -0.08 -9.09 -5.69
C ALA A 249 0.34 -8.80 -7.15
N VAL A 250 1.26 -9.60 -7.69
CA VAL A 250 1.69 -9.49 -9.10
C VAL A 250 0.53 -9.81 -10.04
N LYS A 251 -0.30 -10.83 -9.74
CA LYS A 251 -1.46 -11.17 -10.58
C LYS A 251 -2.49 -10.04 -10.62
N ILE A 252 -2.84 -9.47 -9.47
CA ILE A 252 -3.80 -8.36 -9.44
C ILE A 252 -3.20 -7.10 -10.08
N ALA A 253 -1.91 -6.81 -9.87
CA ALA A 253 -1.23 -5.70 -10.54
C ALA A 253 -1.35 -5.79 -12.06
N LYS A 254 -0.97 -6.94 -12.64
CA LYS A 254 -1.12 -7.20 -14.09
C LYS A 254 -2.55 -6.97 -14.57
N PHE A 255 -3.52 -7.54 -13.86
CA PHE A 255 -4.94 -7.43 -14.22
C PHE A 255 -5.44 -5.97 -14.21
N LEU A 256 -5.04 -5.19 -13.20
CA LEU A 256 -5.39 -3.77 -13.09
C LEU A 256 -4.69 -2.94 -14.17
N ILE A 257 -3.39 -3.17 -14.41
CA ILE A 257 -2.61 -2.43 -15.39
C ILE A 257 -3.16 -2.61 -16.80
N GLU A 258 -3.55 -3.83 -17.19
CA GLU A 258 -4.15 -4.11 -18.51
C GLU A 258 -5.40 -3.27 -18.82
N ARG A 259 -6.10 -2.79 -17.78
CA ARG A 259 -7.35 -2.04 -17.88
C ARG A 259 -7.22 -0.58 -17.45
N ASP A 260 -6.05 -0.17 -16.97
CA ASP A 260 -5.80 1.19 -16.52
C ASP A 260 -5.47 2.08 -17.71
N THR A 261 -6.39 2.98 -18.05
CA THR A 261 -6.17 4.02 -19.08
C THR A 261 -5.76 5.36 -18.46
N SER A 262 -5.41 5.39 -17.17
CA SER A 262 -5.10 6.63 -16.45
C SER A 262 -3.90 7.38 -17.06
N TRP A 263 -3.05 6.66 -17.79
CA TRP A 263 -1.92 7.25 -18.50
C TRP A 263 -2.34 8.19 -19.64
N GLU A 264 -3.55 8.06 -20.19
CA GLU A 264 -4.06 8.94 -21.26
C GLU A 264 -4.55 10.29 -20.73
N GLU A 265 -5.05 10.33 -19.48
CA GLU A 265 -5.62 11.54 -18.87
C GLU A 265 -4.55 12.53 -18.40
N THR A 266 -3.29 12.10 -18.34
CA THR A 266 -2.22 12.91 -17.76
C THR A 266 -1.82 14.01 -18.75
N GLU A 267 -2.04 15.28 -18.36
CA GLU A 267 -1.66 16.46 -19.15
C GLU A 267 -0.26 16.27 -19.75
N SER A 268 -0.21 16.21 -21.09
CA SER A 268 1.07 16.16 -21.78
C SER A 268 1.84 17.42 -21.38
N ALA A 269 3.09 17.25 -20.95
CA ALA A 269 3.98 18.31 -20.48
C ALA A 269 4.26 19.45 -21.51
N LEU A 270 3.56 19.49 -22.64
CA LEU A 270 3.60 20.55 -23.63
C LEU A 270 2.89 21.83 -23.17
N ASP A 271 1.85 21.73 -22.32
CA ASP A 271 1.03 22.90 -21.96
C ASP A 271 1.60 23.76 -20.82
N SER A 272 2.55 23.22 -20.04
CA SER A 272 3.16 23.87 -18.87
C SER A 272 4.54 24.49 -19.11
N ILE A 273 5.05 24.47 -20.34
CA ILE A 273 6.31 25.15 -20.72
C ILE A 273 6.08 26.67 -20.83
N LYS A 274 5.75 27.32 -19.71
CA LYS A 274 6.10 28.72 -19.48
C LYS A 274 7.05 28.76 -18.31
N PRO A 275 8.38 28.76 -18.54
CA PRO A 275 9.31 28.98 -17.45
C PRO A 275 8.94 30.29 -16.74
N LYS A 276 8.81 30.27 -15.41
CA LYS A 276 8.66 31.49 -14.60
C LYS A 276 9.91 32.33 -14.79
N ILE A 277 9.84 33.31 -15.70
CA ILE A 277 10.94 34.23 -15.98
C ILE A 277 11.26 34.99 -14.68
N HIS A 278 12.51 34.87 -14.22
CA HIS A 278 13.01 35.54 -13.03
C HIS A 278 12.80 37.06 -13.09
N LYS A 279 12.48 37.69 -11.95
CA LYS A 279 12.12 39.12 -11.78
C LYS A 279 13.10 40.13 -12.43
N TYR A 280 14.33 39.71 -12.72
CA TYR A 280 15.39 40.56 -13.26
C TYR A 280 15.59 40.46 -14.79
N SER A 281 14.86 39.58 -15.50
CA SER A 281 15.03 39.39 -16.95
C SER A 281 14.08 40.22 -17.83
N SER A 282 13.17 41.00 -17.25
CA SER A 282 12.18 41.77 -18.01
C SER A 282 12.34 43.28 -17.81
N LYS A 283 13.44 43.82 -18.35
CA LYS A 283 13.53 45.23 -18.75
C LYS A 283 14.39 45.33 -20.00
N ASN A 284 13.77 45.13 -21.16
CA ASN A 284 14.02 45.90 -22.39
C ASN A 284 13.23 45.32 -23.55
N SER A 285 11.95 45.69 -23.60
CA SER A 285 11.23 45.84 -24.87
C SER A 285 10.17 46.91 -24.64
N GLN A 286 10.44 48.10 -25.17
CA GLN A 286 9.40 49.09 -25.41
C GLN A 286 8.43 48.47 -26.40
N ASP A 287 7.20 48.19 -25.96
CA ASP A 287 6.09 48.17 -26.90
C ASP A 287 4.96 49.05 -26.37
N ARG A 288 4.45 49.88 -27.27
CA ARG A 288 3.50 50.96 -27.03
C ARG A 288 2.09 50.36 -26.92
N GLY A 289 1.22 51.07 -26.19
CA GLY A 289 -0.16 50.68 -25.88
C GLY A 289 -0.99 50.24 -27.09
N VAL A 290 -2.06 49.46 -26.91
CA VAL A 290 -3.43 49.83 -26.47
C VAL A 290 -4.12 48.48 -26.15
N GLY A 291 -5.03 48.23 -25.20
CA GLY A 291 -5.84 49.01 -24.29
C GLY A 291 -6.89 48.07 -23.65
N LYS A 292 -7.05 48.19 -22.32
CA LYS A 292 -8.24 47.95 -21.49
C LYS A 292 -8.92 46.56 -21.44
N GLY A 293 -8.75 45.93 -20.28
CA GLY A 293 -9.76 45.14 -19.58
C GLY A 293 -9.41 45.04 -18.09
N LYS A 294 -9.91 45.97 -17.26
CA LYS A 294 -9.74 45.95 -15.79
C LYS A 294 -10.88 45.17 -15.14
N LYS A 295 -10.55 44.33 -14.17
CA LYS A 295 -11.18 44.09 -12.83
C LYS A 295 -10.79 42.68 -12.37
N ALA A 296 -10.50 42.39 -11.11
CA ALA A 296 -10.21 43.17 -9.93
C ALA A 296 -9.45 42.22 -9.00
N ALA A 297 -8.49 42.74 -8.25
CA ALA A 297 -7.85 42.00 -7.18
C ALA A 297 -8.86 41.74 -6.07
N THR A 298 -9.10 40.47 -5.78
CA THR A 298 -9.65 40.03 -4.49
C THR A 298 -8.66 39.02 -3.93
N SER A 299 -7.85 39.51 -3.00
CA SER A 299 -6.95 38.78 -2.14
C SER A 299 -7.75 37.98 -1.12
N THR A 300 -7.87 36.68 -1.36
CA THR A 300 -8.05 35.62 -0.35
C THR A 300 -7.75 34.29 -1.05
N ASP A 301 -6.45 34.00 -1.24
CA ASP A 301 -5.99 32.74 -1.84
C ASP A 301 -5.96 31.67 -0.75
N GLN A 302 -7.15 31.23 -0.32
CA GLN A 302 -7.31 29.91 0.27
C GLN A 302 -7.44 28.92 -0.88
N THR A 303 -6.32 28.64 -1.56
CA THR A 303 -6.24 27.50 -2.45
C THR A 303 -6.30 26.24 -1.59
N VAL A 304 -7.50 25.68 -1.52
CA VAL A 304 -7.70 24.25 -1.25
C VAL A 304 -6.76 23.52 -2.21
N HIS A 305 -5.65 23.01 -1.68
CA HIS A 305 -4.77 22.11 -2.41
C HIS A 305 -5.58 20.85 -2.73
N GLN A 306 -6.23 20.80 -3.89
CA GLN A 306 -6.60 19.53 -4.50
C GLN A 306 -5.29 18.75 -4.67
N LYS A 307 -5.04 17.78 -3.79
CA LYS A 307 -3.99 16.79 -3.98
C LYS A 307 -4.38 16.00 -5.23
N PHE A 308 -3.78 16.33 -6.37
CA PHE A 308 -3.89 15.48 -7.55
C PHE A 308 -3.15 14.18 -7.23
N ALA A 309 -3.89 13.06 -7.19
CA ALA A 309 -3.31 11.74 -7.00
C ALA A 309 -2.26 11.48 -8.10
N GLU A 310 -1.04 11.14 -7.68
CA GLU A 310 0.08 10.86 -8.60
C GLU A 310 -0.23 9.61 -9.42
N THR A 311 0.29 9.54 -10.65
CA THR A 311 0.03 8.38 -11.52
C THR A 311 0.57 7.08 -10.91
N PRO A 312 -0.04 5.92 -11.21
CA PRO A 312 0.42 4.63 -10.68
C PRO A 312 1.92 4.38 -10.90
N LEU A 313 2.45 4.78 -12.06
CA LEU A 313 3.87 4.65 -12.39
C LEU A 313 4.77 5.46 -11.46
N LEU A 314 4.42 6.71 -11.16
CA LEU A 314 5.21 7.58 -10.28
C LEU A 314 5.12 7.13 -8.82
N LEU A 315 3.97 6.64 -8.38
CA LEU A 315 3.79 6.05 -7.05
C LEU A 315 4.61 4.77 -6.90
N ALA A 316 4.55 3.85 -7.87
CA ALA A 316 5.36 2.64 -7.85
C ALA A 316 6.86 2.97 -7.86
N THR A 317 7.27 4.01 -8.60
CA THR A 317 8.65 4.52 -8.59
C THR A 317 9.04 5.14 -7.25
N LYS A 318 8.12 5.78 -6.53
CA LYS A 318 8.38 6.28 -5.16
C LYS A 318 8.56 5.12 -4.19
N SER A 319 7.69 4.12 -4.28
CA SER A 319 7.67 2.94 -3.41
C SER A 319 8.77 1.91 -3.73
N GLY A 320 9.35 1.95 -4.93
CA GLY A 320 10.38 1.01 -5.38
C GLY A 320 9.84 -0.34 -5.86
N ILE A 321 8.59 -0.40 -6.31
CA ILE A 321 7.95 -1.65 -6.76
C ILE A 321 8.30 -1.88 -8.23
N MET A 322 9.36 -2.63 -8.48
CA MET A 322 9.87 -2.89 -9.83
C MET A 322 8.86 -3.64 -10.70
N GLU A 323 8.12 -4.57 -10.13
CA GLU A 323 7.15 -5.40 -10.84
C GLU A 323 6.05 -4.55 -11.50
N ILE A 324 5.54 -3.54 -10.80
CA ILE A 324 4.54 -2.62 -11.33
C ILE A 324 5.16 -1.69 -12.38
N VAL A 325 6.37 -1.16 -12.10
CA VAL A 325 7.06 -0.25 -13.03
C VAL A 325 7.37 -0.95 -14.36
N GLU A 326 7.94 -2.15 -14.32
CA GLU A 326 8.26 -2.94 -15.51
C GLU A 326 7.00 -3.32 -16.29
N GLU A 327 5.94 -3.76 -15.62
CA GLU A 327 4.69 -4.14 -16.28
C GLU A 327 4.02 -2.95 -16.96
N ILE A 328 3.92 -1.80 -16.28
CA ILE A 328 3.36 -0.57 -16.86
C ILE A 328 4.17 -0.13 -18.08
N LEU A 329 5.50 -0.09 -17.98
CA LEU A 329 6.35 0.37 -19.09
C LEU A 329 6.43 -0.64 -20.25
N THR A 330 6.15 -1.92 -19.99
CA THR A 330 6.03 -2.95 -21.03
C THR A 330 4.72 -2.81 -21.79
N MET A 331 3.60 -2.57 -21.09
CA MET A 331 2.28 -2.40 -21.69
C MET A 331 2.09 -1.03 -22.35
N TYR A 332 2.56 0.03 -21.68
CA TYR A 332 2.42 1.43 -22.11
C TYR A 332 3.76 2.18 -22.02
N PRO A 333 4.69 1.96 -22.96
CA PRO A 333 5.99 2.64 -22.98
C PRO A 333 5.89 4.18 -22.96
N GLN A 334 4.79 4.75 -23.47
CA GLN A 334 4.52 6.18 -23.49
C GLN A 334 4.31 6.78 -22.10
N ALA A 335 3.90 5.98 -21.11
CA ALA A 335 3.68 6.43 -19.73
C ALA A 335 4.95 6.99 -19.08
N VAL A 336 6.14 6.63 -19.60
CA VAL A 336 7.44 7.14 -19.12
C VAL A 336 7.56 8.68 -19.18
N ASP A 337 6.80 9.33 -20.05
CA ASP A 337 6.84 10.79 -20.23
C ASP A 337 6.06 11.57 -19.16
N HIS A 338 5.33 10.87 -18.30
CA HIS A 338 4.50 11.46 -17.26
C HIS A 338 5.30 12.29 -16.27
N VAL A 339 4.65 13.34 -15.78
CA VAL A 339 5.18 14.26 -14.78
C VAL A 339 4.16 14.43 -13.66
N ASP A 340 4.63 14.63 -12.44
CA ASP A 340 3.76 14.99 -11.32
C ASP A 340 3.30 16.46 -11.39
N HIS A 341 2.50 16.88 -10.41
CA HIS A 341 2.07 18.28 -10.24
C HIS A 341 3.24 19.27 -10.01
N ASN A 342 4.43 18.77 -9.65
CA ASN A 342 5.66 19.56 -9.52
C ASN A 342 6.50 19.56 -10.81
N GLY A 343 6.05 18.93 -11.90
CA GLY A 343 6.82 18.78 -13.14
C GLY A 343 7.95 17.74 -13.06
N GLN A 344 7.98 16.92 -12.00
CA GLN A 344 8.97 15.87 -11.78
C GLN A 344 8.60 14.62 -12.57
N ASN A 345 9.51 14.17 -13.42
CA ASN A 345 9.39 12.91 -14.15
C ASN A 345 9.87 11.70 -13.32
N ILE A 346 9.78 10.50 -13.92
CA ILE A 346 10.21 9.24 -13.31
C ILE A 346 11.67 9.27 -12.82
N LEU A 347 12.60 9.93 -13.53
CA LEU A 347 14.01 10.01 -13.13
C LEU A 347 14.21 10.90 -11.89
N HIS A 348 13.51 12.03 -11.81
CA HIS A 348 13.55 12.88 -10.62
C HIS A 348 13.05 12.10 -9.39
N ARG A 349 11.98 11.31 -9.55
CA ARG A 349 11.42 10.48 -8.47
C ARG A 349 12.36 9.34 -8.09
N ALA A 350 12.86 8.56 -9.05
CA ALA A 350 13.77 7.44 -8.80
C ALA A 350 15.01 7.89 -8.00
N ILE A 351 15.63 9.02 -8.39
CA ILE A 351 16.79 9.57 -7.67
C ILE A 351 16.41 10.11 -6.29
N LYS A 352 15.32 10.89 -6.20
CA LYS A 352 14.87 11.48 -4.92
C LYS A 352 14.59 10.41 -3.86
N TYR A 353 14.03 9.26 -4.28
CA TYR A 353 13.68 8.14 -3.40
C TYR A 353 14.68 6.98 -3.42
N ARG A 354 15.85 7.15 -4.06
CA ARG A 354 16.96 6.17 -4.14
C ARG A 354 16.56 4.81 -4.75
N GLN A 355 15.60 4.80 -5.66
CA GLN A 355 15.16 3.61 -6.37
C GLN A 355 16.03 3.37 -7.61
N MET A 356 17.25 2.85 -7.39
CA MET A 356 18.25 2.66 -8.44
C MET A 356 17.84 1.64 -9.49
N GLN A 357 17.11 0.60 -9.11
CA GLN A 357 16.62 -0.40 -10.07
C GLN A 357 15.70 0.22 -11.12
N VAL A 358 14.86 1.20 -10.73
CA VAL A 358 14.01 1.96 -11.65
C VAL A 358 14.86 2.87 -12.55
N PHE A 359 15.89 3.51 -11.98
CA PHE A 359 16.82 4.33 -12.75
C PHE A 359 17.53 3.51 -13.84
N ASP A 360 18.11 2.37 -13.47
CA ASP A 360 18.83 1.46 -14.38
C ASP A 360 17.91 0.92 -15.49
N LEU A 361 16.62 0.74 -15.20
CA LEU A 361 15.61 0.35 -16.18
C LEU A 361 15.40 1.46 -17.23
N VAL A 362 15.20 2.71 -16.79
CA VAL A 362 14.97 3.85 -17.67
C VAL A 362 16.24 4.26 -18.43
N GLU A 363 17.42 4.09 -17.83
CA GLU A 363 18.72 4.35 -18.48
C GLU A 363 18.90 3.53 -19.76
N LYS A 364 18.44 2.27 -19.75
CA LYS A 364 18.48 1.37 -20.92
C LYS A 364 17.54 1.81 -22.05
N MET A 365 16.61 2.74 -21.81
CA MET A 365 15.69 3.25 -22.82
C MET A 365 16.30 4.45 -23.57
N GLU A 366 16.83 4.24 -24.78
CA GLU A 366 17.59 5.27 -25.50
C GLU A 366 16.84 6.61 -25.71
N ILE A 367 15.62 6.57 -26.26
CA ILE A 367 14.85 7.78 -26.61
C ILE A 367 14.27 8.45 -25.36
N PRO A 368 13.57 7.73 -24.46
CA PRO A 368 13.07 8.30 -23.20
C PRO A 368 14.17 8.94 -22.37
N MET A 369 15.31 8.27 -22.17
CA MET A 369 16.40 8.79 -21.32
C MET A 369 16.89 10.17 -21.79
N ARG A 370 17.13 10.34 -23.09
CA ARG A 370 17.57 11.63 -23.67
C ARG A 370 16.54 12.75 -23.49
N ARG A 371 15.26 12.44 -23.58
CA ARG A 371 14.17 13.41 -23.45
C ARG A 371 13.96 13.80 -21.99
N LEU A 372 13.90 12.82 -21.10
CA LEU A 372 13.64 13.01 -19.67
C LEU A 372 14.78 13.76 -18.98
N THR A 373 16.03 13.50 -19.37
CA THR A 373 17.22 14.17 -18.80
C THR A 373 17.24 15.68 -19.04
N ARG A 374 16.61 16.14 -20.13
CA ARG A 374 16.53 17.58 -20.46
C ARG A 374 15.40 18.31 -19.74
N LYS A 375 14.42 17.59 -19.19
CA LYS A 375 13.30 18.19 -18.49
C LYS A 375 13.76 18.71 -17.12
N ILE A 376 13.23 19.86 -16.74
CA ILE A 376 13.39 20.47 -15.41
C ILE A 376 12.05 20.47 -14.71
N ASP A 377 12.06 20.36 -13.38
CA ASP A 377 10.84 20.48 -12.59
C ASP A 377 10.32 21.94 -12.53
N ASN A 378 9.15 22.15 -11.95
CA ASN A 378 8.51 23.48 -11.83
C ASN A 378 9.33 24.47 -10.98
N ASN A 379 10.31 23.98 -10.22
CA ASN A 379 11.25 24.79 -9.43
C ASN A 379 12.57 25.05 -10.17
N GLY A 380 12.70 24.58 -11.41
CA GLY A 380 13.92 24.70 -12.22
C GLY A 380 15.03 23.73 -11.83
N ASN A 381 14.74 22.71 -11.03
CA ASN A 381 15.70 21.66 -10.69
C ASN A 381 15.81 20.68 -11.86
N SER A 382 17.04 20.42 -12.29
CA SER A 382 17.34 19.24 -13.11
C SER A 382 17.48 17.99 -12.24
N ILE A 383 17.58 16.83 -12.89
CA ILE A 383 17.88 15.55 -12.23
C ILE A 383 19.11 15.64 -11.32
N LEU A 384 20.17 16.34 -11.74
CA LEU A 384 21.39 16.54 -10.94
C LEU A 384 21.12 17.32 -9.65
N HIS A 385 20.17 18.25 -9.66
CA HIS A 385 19.76 18.95 -8.43
C HIS A 385 19.01 18.03 -7.48
N CYS A 386 18.32 16.99 -7.98
CA CYS A 386 17.63 15.99 -7.17
C CYS A 386 18.59 15.03 -6.45
N VAL A 387 19.78 14.77 -7.01
CA VAL A 387 20.80 13.91 -6.36
C VAL A 387 21.14 14.42 -4.95
N GLY A 388 21.34 15.73 -4.83
CA GLY A 388 21.66 16.39 -3.56
C GLY A 388 20.46 16.60 -2.62
N LYS A 389 19.23 16.29 -3.06
CA LYS A 389 18.01 16.42 -2.23
C LYS A 389 17.57 15.04 -1.75
N ARG A 390 17.41 14.89 -0.43
CA ARG A 390 16.77 13.70 0.18
C ARG A 390 15.34 14.04 0.58
N SER A 391 14.42 13.08 0.41
CA SER A 391 13.06 13.24 0.91
C SER A 391 13.04 13.30 2.43
N GLN A 392 12.25 14.21 3.01
CA GLN A 392 11.98 14.24 4.46
C GLN A 392 11.11 13.06 4.91
N ASP A 393 10.36 12.46 3.97
CA ASP A 393 9.43 11.34 4.22
C ASP A 393 10.12 9.97 4.25
N HIS A 394 11.43 9.90 3.94
CA HIS A 394 12.18 8.68 4.19
C HIS A 394 12.45 8.59 5.69
N GLU A 395 11.80 7.63 6.36
CA GLU A 395 12.23 7.17 7.68
C GLU A 395 13.75 7.02 7.65
N ALA A 396 14.42 7.57 8.67
CA ALA A 396 15.87 7.62 8.76
C ALA A 396 16.45 6.24 8.41
N ASP A 397 17.11 6.14 7.26
CA ASP A 397 17.77 4.93 6.81
C ASP A 397 18.71 4.50 7.93
N MET A 398 18.36 3.43 8.65
CA MET A 398 19.11 2.94 9.82
C MET A 398 20.49 2.38 9.42
N ARG A 399 20.83 2.40 8.12
CA ARG A 399 22.16 2.09 7.61
C ARG A 399 23.19 3.11 8.10
N SER A 400 24.42 2.64 8.30
CA SER A 400 25.54 3.50 8.70
C SER A 400 25.68 4.69 7.73
N PRO A 401 25.85 5.93 8.22
CA PRO A 401 26.07 7.11 7.38
C PRO A 401 27.21 6.93 6.36
N ALA A 402 28.20 6.08 6.65
CA ALA A 402 29.30 5.79 5.73
C ALA A 402 28.88 4.92 4.52
N LEU A 403 27.93 4.00 4.71
CA LEU A 403 27.43 3.12 3.64
C LEU A 403 26.47 3.88 2.73
N ILE A 404 25.65 4.73 3.34
CA ILE A 404 24.82 5.73 2.67
C ILE A 404 25.70 6.69 1.84
N LEU A 405 26.78 7.21 2.42
CA LEU A 405 27.71 8.09 1.72
C LEU A 405 28.45 7.35 0.59
N GLN A 406 28.76 6.07 0.75
CA GLN A 406 29.40 5.25 -0.29
C GLN A 406 28.47 5.00 -1.49
N GLU A 407 27.20 4.68 -1.24
CA GLU A 407 26.18 4.53 -2.29
C GLU A 407 25.87 5.89 -2.96
N GLU A 408 25.81 6.97 -2.18
CA GLU A 408 25.66 8.34 -2.71
C GLU A 408 26.88 8.77 -3.55
N LEU A 409 28.11 8.40 -3.15
CA LEU A 409 29.32 8.65 -3.94
C LEU A 409 29.30 7.87 -5.27
N HIS A 410 28.83 6.62 -5.27
CA HIS A 410 28.62 5.89 -6.53
C HIS A 410 27.57 6.57 -7.42
N LEU A 411 26.51 7.15 -6.83
CA LEU A 411 25.53 7.96 -7.55
C LEU A 411 26.19 9.16 -8.26
N PHE A 412 27.10 9.85 -7.57
CA PHE A 412 27.88 10.96 -8.15
C PHE A 412 28.87 10.51 -9.24
N GLU A 413 29.43 9.30 -9.16
CA GLU A 413 30.39 8.78 -10.15
C GLU A 413 29.73 8.34 -11.47
N VAL A 414 28.54 7.73 -11.42
CA VAL A 414 27.81 7.27 -12.63
C VAL A 414 27.34 8.45 -13.49
N ASP A 415 26.92 9.56 -12.88
CA ASP A 415 26.40 10.74 -13.59
C ASP A 415 27.48 11.61 -14.26
N PHE A 416 28.71 11.62 -13.74
CA PHE A 416 29.81 12.40 -14.33
C PHE A 416 30.24 11.86 -15.71
N TYR A 417 30.06 10.56 -15.98
CA TYR A 417 30.41 9.96 -17.27
C TYR A 417 29.48 10.41 -18.40
N TYR A 418 28.19 10.63 -18.11
CA TYR A 418 27.18 10.99 -19.12
C TYR A 418 27.17 12.48 -19.48
N CYS A 419 27.46 13.38 -18.53
CA CYS A 419 27.65 14.80 -18.84
C CYS A 419 28.88 14.99 -19.76
N TYR A 420 29.94 14.20 -19.57
CA TYR A 420 31.14 14.27 -20.39
C TYR A 420 30.89 13.84 -21.85
N ILE A 421 30.04 12.84 -22.08
CA ILE A 421 29.73 12.34 -23.44
C ILE A 421 28.73 13.26 -24.17
N SER A 422 27.74 13.83 -23.47
CA SER A 422 26.80 14.78 -24.09
C SER A 422 27.45 16.15 -24.38
N CYS A 423 28.41 16.61 -23.56
CA CYS A 423 29.15 17.85 -23.85
C CYS A 423 30.22 17.66 -24.95
N ALA A 424 30.82 16.46 -25.07
CA ALA A 424 31.87 16.20 -26.06
C ALA A 424 31.39 16.33 -27.51
N PHE A 425 30.11 16.05 -27.80
CA PHE A 425 29.57 16.19 -29.16
C PHE A 425 29.27 17.64 -29.57
N GLN A 426 29.09 18.56 -28.62
CA GLN A 426 28.76 19.96 -28.92
C GLN A 426 29.99 20.90 -28.89
N TYR A 427 31.06 20.51 -28.20
CA TYR A 427 32.26 21.34 -28.00
C TYR A 427 33.53 20.84 -28.72
N CYS A 428 33.42 19.84 -29.59
CA CYS A 428 34.58 19.26 -30.29
C CYS A 428 35.29 20.24 -31.24
N LEU A 429 34.67 21.37 -31.61
CA LEU A 429 35.33 22.42 -32.41
C LEU A 429 36.16 23.42 -31.57
N LEU A 430 35.95 23.48 -30.25
CA LEU A 430 36.68 24.38 -29.33
C LEU A 430 37.79 23.65 -28.54
N CYS A 431 37.69 22.34 -28.36
CA CYS A 431 38.70 21.55 -27.64
C CYS A 431 40.05 21.43 -28.36
N VAL A 432 40.12 21.66 -29.67
CA VAL A 432 41.40 21.67 -30.41
C VAL A 432 42.29 22.86 -29.96
N ILE A 433 41.69 23.94 -29.45
CA ILE A 433 42.43 25.14 -29.03
C ILE A 433 42.85 25.08 -27.55
N LEU A 434 42.16 24.30 -26.70
CA LEU A 434 42.46 24.20 -25.26
C LEU A 434 43.42 23.04 -24.90
N CYS A 435 43.97 22.33 -25.89
CA CYS A 435 44.94 21.25 -25.71
C CYS A 435 46.32 21.72 -25.18
N THR A 436 46.45 22.97 -24.75
CA THR A 436 47.70 23.58 -24.23
C THR A 436 47.77 23.69 -22.70
N CYS A 437 46.80 23.18 -21.93
CA CYS A 437 46.88 23.19 -20.46
C CYS A 437 47.19 21.80 -19.87
N SER A 438 48.40 21.32 -20.15
CA SER A 438 48.96 20.02 -19.76
C SER A 438 49.45 19.94 -18.29
N VAL A 439 48.98 20.79 -17.39
CA VAL A 439 49.55 20.91 -16.02
C VAL A 439 48.68 20.31 -14.91
N TRP A 440 47.37 20.08 -15.11
CA TRP A 440 46.50 19.55 -14.04
C TRP A 440 46.32 18.02 -14.01
N ARG A 441 46.68 17.30 -15.09
CA ARG A 441 46.54 15.82 -15.14
C ARG A 441 47.60 15.06 -14.33
N LYS A 442 48.72 15.68 -13.97
CA LYS A 442 49.81 15.03 -13.22
C LYS A 442 49.49 14.94 -11.72
N SER A 443 49.03 16.03 -11.11
CA SER A 443 48.80 16.08 -9.66
C SER A 443 47.71 15.12 -9.15
N VAL A 444 46.65 14.87 -9.92
CA VAL A 444 45.56 13.97 -9.47
C VAL A 444 45.96 12.49 -9.57
N LYS A 445 46.77 12.10 -10.57
CA LYS A 445 47.32 10.74 -10.66
C LYS A 445 48.34 10.44 -9.56
N ASP A 446 49.16 11.43 -9.19
CA ASP A 446 50.17 11.28 -8.13
C ASP A 446 49.54 11.21 -6.73
N ILE A 447 48.39 11.87 -6.51
CA ILE A 447 47.59 11.75 -5.28
C ILE A 447 46.91 10.37 -5.19
N LEU A 448 46.35 9.87 -6.30
CA LEU A 448 45.70 8.54 -6.34
C LEU A 448 46.69 7.36 -6.19
N LEU A 449 47.93 7.49 -6.70
CA LEU A 449 48.99 6.49 -6.49
C LEU A 449 49.52 6.50 -5.03
N SER A 450 49.49 7.66 -4.38
CA SER A 450 49.90 7.81 -2.98
C SER A 450 48.86 7.22 -2.02
N ILE A 451 47.57 7.27 -2.38
CA ILE A 451 46.47 6.66 -1.61
C ILE A 451 46.42 5.14 -1.79
N SER A 452 46.78 4.59 -2.96
CA SER A 452 46.83 3.14 -3.18
C SER A 452 48.02 2.46 -2.47
N THR A 453 49.14 3.17 -2.31
CA THR A 453 50.33 2.69 -1.59
C THR A 453 50.17 2.74 -0.06
N LEU A 454 49.34 3.64 0.47
CA LEU A 454 48.95 3.67 1.89
C LEU A 454 48.03 2.48 2.25
N LYS A 455 47.08 2.11 1.39
CA LYS A 455 46.22 0.91 1.58
C LYS A 455 46.99 -0.42 1.56
N GLY A 456 48.16 -0.48 0.94
CA GLY A 456 48.99 -1.69 0.88
C GLY A 456 49.92 -1.92 2.08
N ARG A 457 50.21 -0.89 2.89
CA ARG A 457 51.17 -0.99 4.01
C ARG A 457 50.54 -1.17 5.39
N GLU A 458 49.26 -0.86 5.57
CA GLU A 458 48.57 -1.08 6.85
C GLU A 458 48.00 -2.49 7.03
N LEU A 459 47.85 -3.27 5.95
CA LEU A 459 47.36 -4.66 6.00
C LEU A 459 48.44 -5.73 6.22
N SER A 460 49.74 -5.39 6.13
CA SER A 460 50.84 -6.35 6.34
C SER A 460 51.42 -6.36 7.77
N SER A 461 50.91 -5.52 8.67
CA SER A 461 51.41 -5.44 10.07
C SER A 461 50.50 -6.15 11.10
N TYR A 462 49.33 -6.65 10.70
CA TYR A 462 48.35 -7.27 11.60
C TYR A 462 48.11 -8.79 11.40
N LEU A 463 48.76 -9.44 10.44
CA LEU A 463 48.61 -10.88 10.18
C LEU A 463 49.98 -11.56 10.07
N GLY A 464 50.54 -12.00 11.20
CA GLY A 464 51.78 -12.78 11.15
C GLY A 464 52.51 -13.07 12.46
N LYS A 465 51.84 -13.54 13.53
CA LYS A 465 52.48 -14.42 14.54
C LYS A 465 51.46 -15.41 15.11
N PRO A 466 51.75 -16.72 15.14
CA PRO A 466 50.86 -17.73 15.69
C PRO A 466 51.04 -17.84 17.22
N MET A 467 49.94 -17.83 17.96
CA MET A 467 49.86 -18.24 19.37
C MET A 467 48.66 -19.16 19.51
N LEU A 468 48.86 -20.44 19.23
CA LEU A 468 48.00 -21.54 19.66
C LEU A 468 48.89 -22.51 20.42
N ASN A 469 48.71 -22.59 21.74
CA ASN A 469 48.49 -23.84 22.47
C ASN A 469 48.51 -23.58 23.98
N TYR A 470 47.32 -23.59 24.59
CA TYR A 470 47.15 -23.98 25.98
C TYR A 470 45.89 -24.84 26.11
N ALA A 471 46.01 -25.84 26.98
CA ALA A 471 45.00 -26.76 27.51
C ALA A 471 44.74 -28.08 26.75
N GLN A 472 45.58 -29.09 27.07
CA GLN A 472 45.06 -30.41 27.45
C GLN A 472 45.84 -30.97 28.66
N THR A 473 45.18 -30.85 29.83
CA THR A 473 45.04 -31.76 30.97
C THR A 473 46.22 -32.48 31.66
N PRO A 474 46.14 -32.63 33.00
CA PRO A 474 47.14 -33.31 33.83
C PRO A 474 46.92 -34.83 33.86
N LYS A 475 47.99 -35.61 34.10
CA LYS A 475 47.97 -36.82 34.95
C LYS A 475 49.38 -37.42 35.15
N ASN A 476 49.70 -37.58 36.42
CA ASN A 476 50.45 -38.67 37.06
C ASN A 476 51.97 -38.75 36.89
N GLY A 477 52.65 -38.66 38.03
CA GLY A 477 54.08 -38.95 38.23
C GLY A 477 54.61 -38.17 39.40
#